data_AF-A0A6B0WI96-F1
#
_entry.id   AF-A0A6B0WI96-F1
#
_cell.length_a   1.000
_cell.length_b   1.000
_cell.length_c   1.000
_cell.angle_alpha   90.00
_cell.angle_beta   90.00
_cell.angle_gamma   90.00
#
_symmetry.space_group_name_H-M   'P 1'
#
loop_
_entity.id
_entity.type
_entity.pdbx_description
1 polymer ?
#
loop_
_entity_poly.entity_id
_entity_poly.type
_entity_poly.pdbx_seq_one_letter_code
_entity_poly.pdbx_strand_id
1 'polypeptide(L)'
;MKHNLTLVILTPEQIARAREANGSRTRITHALVCGPYGQMFGRERECRKYFTLWDPDHRIEVAPGQFRALFADLFDRAVKTTAFPISDYQTTPDLAARLMVAAGVSPPAGPSLRGLLGRLLGRK
;
A
#
# COMPACT_ATOMS: atom_id res chain seq x y z
N MET A 1 -4.90 -9.39 -15.16
CA MET A 1 -3.46 -9.06 -15.24
C MET A 1 -3.00 -8.69 -13.85
N LYS A 2 -1.83 -9.19 -13.41
CA LYS A 2 -1.21 -8.79 -12.13
C LYS A 2 -0.35 -7.54 -12.35
N HIS A 3 -0.23 -6.70 -11.33
CA HIS A 3 0.53 -5.45 -11.37
C HIS A 3 1.74 -5.50 -10.45
N ASN A 4 2.70 -4.58 -10.60
CA ASN A 4 3.79 -4.48 -9.62
C ASN A 4 3.31 -3.66 -8.41
N LEU A 5 3.59 -4.16 -7.20
CA LEU A 5 3.56 -3.33 -6.00
C LEU A 5 4.86 -2.53 -5.95
N THR A 6 4.80 -1.22 -6.08
CA THR A 6 6.01 -0.39 -6.27
C THR A 6 6.19 0.59 -5.12
N LEU A 7 7.26 0.41 -4.33
CA LEU A 7 7.72 1.39 -3.37
C LEU A 7 8.67 2.37 -4.08
N VAL A 8 8.30 3.64 -4.06
CA VAL A 8 9.01 4.71 -4.74
C VAL A 8 9.66 5.62 -3.70
N ILE A 9 10.98 5.82 -3.81
CA ILE A 9 11.68 6.91 -3.16
C ILE A 9 11.49 8.14 -4.06
N LEU A 10 10.84 9.18 -3.56
CA LEU A 10 10.44 10.32 -4.39
C LEU A 10 11.62 11.28 -4.61
N THR A 11 11.73 11.82 -5.82
CA THR A 11 12.65 12.93 -6.11
C THR A 11 12.15 14.23 -5.45
N PRO A 12 13.00 15.27 -5.31
CA PRO A 12 12.58 16.56 -4.77
C PRO A 12 11.37 17.17 -5.48
N GLU A 13 11.29 17.06 -6.81
CA GLU A 13 10.19 17.56 -7.63
C GLU A 13 8.90 16.77 -7.35
N GLN A 14 9.01 15.45 -7.26
CA GLN A 14 7.89 14.58 -6.91
C GLN A 14 7.38 14.85 -5.49
N ILE A 15 8.28 15.11 -4.54
CA ILE A 15 7.94 15.49 -3.18
C ILE A 15 7.17 16.80 -3.16
N ALA A 16 7.63 17.82 -3.91
CA ALA A 16 6.94 19.11 -3.98
C ALA A 16 5.50 18.95 -4.48
N ARG A 17 5.30 18.22 -5.59
CA ARG A 17 3.98 17.94 -6.16
C ARG A 17 3.10 17.11 -5.23
N ALA A 18 3.66 16.10 -4.56
CA ALA A 18 2.93 15.29 -3.60
C ALA A 18 2.46 16.13 -2.39
N ARG A 19 3.28 17.05 -1.90
CA ARG A 19 2.93 17.92 -0.77
C ARG A 19 1.87 18.95 -1.14
N GLU A 20 1.91 19.45 -2.38
CA GLU A 20 0.86 20.32 -2.91
C GLU A 20 -0.49 19.60 -2.96
N ALA A 21 -0.52 18.36 -3.48
CA ALA A 21 -1.75 17.59 -3.64
C ALA A 21 -2.34 17.02 -2.33
N ASN A 22 -1.49 16.65 -1.37
CA ASN A 22 -1.91 15.97 -0.12
C ASN A 22 -1.87 16.88 1.12
N GLY A 23 -1.42 18.13 0.97
CA GLY A 23 -1.31 19.11 2.04
C GLY A 23 0.12 19.26 2.58
N SER A 24 0.56 20.51 2.69
CA SER A 24 1.95 20.93 2.98
C SER A 24 2.50 20.47 4.34
N ARG A 25 1.62 20.20 5.31
CA ARG A 25 1.99 19.73 6.66
C ARG A 25 2.43 18.27 6.68
N THR A 26 2.14 17.49 5.63
CA THR A 26 2.54 16.09 5.54
C THR A 26 4.03 15.97 5.19
N ARG A 27 4.75 15.14 5.95
CA ARG A 27 6.14 14.77 5.61
C ARG A 27 6.07 13.66 4.58
N ILE A 28 6.20 14.00 3.30
CA ILE A 28 6.20 13.03 2.20
C ILE A 28 7.62 12.86 1.69
N THR A 29 8.10 11.62 1.65
CA THR A 29 9.38 11.24 1.05
C THR A 29 9.27 10.01 0.15
N HIS A 30 8.20 9.23 0.29
CA HIS A 30 7.97 8.00 -0.44
C HIS A 30 6.54 7.94 -0.97
N ALA A 31 6.35 7.11 -1.99
CA ALA A 31 5.04 6.67 -2.44
C ALA A 31 4.99 5.15 -2.50
N LEU A 32 3.79 4.59 -2.34
CA LEU A 32 3.50 3.20 -2.61
C LEU A 32 2.43 3.15 -3.72
N VAL A 33 2.83 2.66 -4.89
CA VAL A 33 1.98 2.55 -6.07
C VAL A 33 1.50 1.11 -6.23
N CYS A 34 0.19 0.94 -6.31
CA CYS A 34 -0.47 -0.36 -6.35
C CYS A 34 -1.10 -0.61 -7.74
N GLY A 35 -0.43 -0.21 -8.82
CA GLY A 35 -1.00 -0.30 -10.17
C GLY A 35 -2.31 0.49 -10.30
N PRO A 36 -3.36 -0.06 -10.95
CA PRO A 36 -4.62 0.65 -11.16
C PRO A 36 -5.47 0.80 -9.89
N TYR A 37 -5.10 0.12 -8.80
CA TYR A 37 -5.85 0.18 -7.54
C TYR A 37 -5.62 1.49 -6.79
N GLY A 38 -4.55 2.21 -7.13
CA GLY A 38 -4.23 3.53 -6.60
C GLY A 38 -2.85 3.61 -5.95
N GLN A 39 -2.65 4.69 -5.19
CA GLN A 39 -1.37 5.02 -4.59
C GLN A 39 -1.53 5.71 -3.23
N MET A 40 -0.50 5.63 -2.40
CA MET A 40 -0.40 6.41 -1.17
C MET A 40 0.94 7.12 -1.05
N PHE A 41 0.92 8.32 -0.47
CA PHE A 41 2.11 9.12 -0.20
C PHE A 41 2.36 9.24 1.30
N GLY A 42 3.62 9.24 1.71
CA GLY A 42 3.97 9.34 3.13
C GLY A 42 5.48 9.31 3.38
N ARG A 43 5.86 9.09 4.64
CA ARG A 43 7.26 8.81 4.99
C ARG A 43 7.61 7.38 4.63
N GLU A 44 8.90 7.12 4.53
CA GLU A 44 9.46 5.77 4.31
C GLU A 44 8.79 4.72 5.20
N ARG A 45 8.74 4.95 6.52
CA ARG A 45 8.17 3.99 7.48
C ARG A 45 6.71 3.66 7.20
N GLU A 46 5.92 4.64 6.76
CA GLU A 46 4.50 4.48 6.48
C GLU A 46 4.30 3.65 5.21
N CYS A 47 4.97 4.00 4.12
CA CYS A 47 4.90 3.26 2.86
C CYS A 47 5.50 1.85 2.98
N ARG A 48 6.65 1.71 3.65
CA ARG A 48 7.34 0.43 3.83
C ARG A 48 6.51 -0.57 4.63
N LYS A 49 5.76 -0.10 5.64
CA LYS A 49 4.84 -0.96 6.41
C LYS A 49 3.85 -1.68 5.49
N TYR A 50 3.21 -0.95 4.59
CA TYR A 50 2.23 -1.52 3.68
C TYR A 50 2.88 -2.28 2.54
N PHE A 51 4.01 -1.80 2.01
CA PHE A 51 4.80 -2.52 1.01
C PHE A 51 5.15 -3.93 1.47
N THR A 52 5.73 -4.09 2.67
CA THR A 52 6.09 -5.41 3.19
C THR A 52 4.87 -6.29 3.42
N LEU A 53 3.77 -5.71 3.90
CA LEU A 53 2.57 -6.47 4.19
C LEU A 53 1.86 -6.96 2.91
N TRP A 54 1.87 -6.15 1.87
CA TRP A 54 1.15 -6.41 0.61
C TRP A 54 2.02 -7.09 -0.45
N ASP A 55 3.31 -7.27 -0.14
CA ASP A 55 4.25 -8.03 -0.94
C ASP A 55 3.66 -9.43 -1.21
N PRO A 56 3.51 -9.86 -2.48
CA PRO A 56 2.94 -11.15 -2.82
C PRO A 56 3.72 -12.34 -2.21
N ASP A 57 5.00 -12.15 -1.87
CA ASP A 57 5.82 -13.17 -1.22
C ASP A 57 5.66 -13.17 0.31
N HIS A 58 5.08 -12.11 0.88
CA HIS A 58 4.85 -12.01 2.31
C HIS A 58 3.64 -12.85 2.75
N ARG A 59 3.91 -13.82 3.62
CA ARG A 59 2.92 -14.74 4.16
C ARG A 59 2.40 -14.24 5.50
N ILE A 60 1.08 -14.22 5.65
CA ILE A 60 0.40 -13.87 6.89
C ILE A 60 -0.34 -15.10 7.38
N GLU A 61 -0.22 -15.41 8.67
CA GLU A 61 -1.02 -16.46 9.30
C GLU A 61 -2.46 -15.97 9.46
N VAL A 62 -3.40 -16.67 8.84
CA VAL A 62 -4.83 -16.31 8.86
C VAL A 62 -5.64 -17.23 9.77
N ALA A 63 -5.12 -18.41 10.06
CA ALA A 63 -5.62 -19.39 11.01
C ALA A 63 -4.44 -20.29 11.44
N PRO A 64 -4.53 -21.02 12.57
CA PRO A 64 -3.47 -21.92 13.02
C PRO A 64 -2.97 -22.85 11.91
N GLY A 65 -1.71 -22.68 11.52
CA GLY A 65 -1.09 -23.47 10.46
C GLY A 65 -1.50 -23.12 9.02
N GLN A 66 -2.27 -22.03 8.81
CA GLN A 66 -2.68 -21.55 7.48
C GLN A 66 -2.03 -20.21 7.17
N PHE A 67 -1.21 -20.19 6.12
CA PHE A 67 -0.53 -18.99 5.64
C PHE A 67 -1.05 -18.58 4.27
N ARG A 68 -1.46 -17.31 4.12
CA ARG A 68 -1.90 -16.74 2.85
C ARG A 68 -1.19 -15.42 2.55
N ALA A 69 -0.92 -15.20 1.27
CA ALA A 69 -0.58 -13.88 0.75
C ALA A 69 -1.88 -13.19 0.34
N LEU A 70 -2.25 -12.14 1.06
CA LEU A 70 -3.58 -11.51 0.95
C LEU A 70 -3.85 -10.93 -0.45
N PHE A 71 -2.80 -10.46 -1.12
CA PHE A 71 -2.88 -9.75 -2.41
C PHE A 71 -2.05 -10.43 -3.52
N ALA A 72 -1.72 -11.72 -3.38
CA ALA A 72 -0.93 -12.46 -4.38
C ALA A 72 -1.59 -12.53 -5.77
N ASP A 73 -2.91 -12.36 -5.85
CA ASP A 73 -3.63 -12.32 -7.13
C ASP A 73 -3.66 -10.92 -7.76
N LEU A 74 -3.33 -9.88 -6.99
CA LEU A 74 -3.26 -8.50 -7.46
C LEU A 74 -1.86 -8.14 -7.94
N PHE A 75 -0.84 -8.62 -7.22
CA PHE A 75 0.55 -8.26 -7.46
C PHE A 75 1.38 -9.43 -7.96
N ASP A 76 2.17 -9.17 -8.99
CA ASP A 76 3.11 -10.15 -9.54
C ASP A 76 4.40 -10.19 -8.72
N ARG A 77 4.87 -9.02 -8.32
CA ARG A 77 6.11 -8.83 -7.55
C ARG A 77 6.11 -7.48 -6.83
N ALA A 78 6.97 -7.38 -5.84
CA ALA A 78 7.26 -6.14 -5.12
C ALA A 78 8.56 -5.50 -5.64
N VAL A 79 8.50 -4.23 -6.05
CA VAL A 79 9.62 -3.49 -6.64
C VAL A 79 9.93 -2.24 -5.82
N LYS A 80 11.22 -1.93 -5.65
CA LYS A 80 11.68 -0.67 -5.06
C LYS A 80 12.43 0.13 -6.12
N THR A 81 12.14 1.42 -6.23
CA THR A 81 12.77 2.28 -7.23
C THR A 81 12.78 3.76 -6.82
N THR A 82 13.65 4.54 -7.45
CA THR A 82 13.69 6.02 -7.36
C THR A 82 13.11 6.69 -8.61
N ALA A 83 12.94 5.94 -9.71
CA ALA A 83 12.64 6.47 -11.05
C ALA A 83 11.27 5.99 -11.56
N PHE A 84 10.22 6.14 -10.74
CA PHE A 84 8.87 5.77 -11.16
C PHE A 84 8.10 7.00 -11.66
N PRO A 85 7.53 6.98 -12.89
CA PRO A 85 6.69 8.06 -13.36
C PRO A 85 5.34 8.06 -12.64
N ILE A 86 5.03 9.16 -11.94
CA ILE A 86 3.77 9.35 -11.22
C ILE A 86 2.94 10.39 -11.99
N SER A 87 1.78 9.96 -12.49
CA SER A 87 0.84 10.83 -13.22
C SER A 87 -0.12 11.58 -12.31
N ASP A 88 -0.49 10.99 -11.17
CA ASP A 88 -1.40 11.57 -10.18
C ASP A 88 -0.77 11.55 -8.79
N TYR A 89 -0.77 12.70 -8.13
CA TYR A 89 -0.17 12.92 -6.83
C TYR A 89 -1.18 12.88 -5.68
N GLN A 90 -2.47 12.62 -5.95
CA GLN A 90 -3.45 12.44 -4.89
C GLN A 90 -3.32 11.05 -4.24
N THR A 91 -3.29 11.02 -2.91
CA THR A 91 -3.43 9.75 -2.17
C THR A 91 -4.83 9.20 -2.41
N THR A 92 -4.89 7.94 -2.82
CA THR A 92 -6.15 7.23 -3.00
C THR A 92 -6.85 7.01 -1.66
N PRO A 93 -8.08 7.54 -1.47
CA PRO A 93 -8.86 7.28 -0.26
C PRO A 93 -9.16 5.79 -0.12
N ASP A 94 -9.03 5.28 1.10
CA ASP A 94 -9.33 3.89 1.47
C ASP A 94 -8.61 2.84 0.59
N LEU A 95 -7.37 3.14 0.19
CA LEU A 95 -6.57 2.31 -0.74
C LEU A 95 -6.64 0.81 -0.43
N ALA A 96 -6.44 0.38 0.82
CA ALA A 96 -6.46 -1.07 1.06
C ALA A 96 -7.87 -1.68 1.18
N ALA A 97 -8.92 -0.89 1.43
CA ALA A 97 -10.27 -1.41 1.25
C ALA A 97 -10.51 -1.71 -0.24
N ARG A 98 -10.03 -0.83 -1.13
CA ARG A 98 -10.04 -1.09 -2.59
C ARG A 98 -9.25 -2.34 -2.96
N LEU A 99 -8.07 -2.53 -2.37
CA LEU A 99 -7.28 -3.76 -2.59
C LEU A 99 -8.00 -5.01 -2.07
N MET A 100 -8.66 -4.96 -0.91
CA MET A 100 -9.43 -6.09 -0.40
C MET A 100 -10.56 -6.48 -1.35
N VAL A 101 -11.34 -5.51 -1.80
CA VAL A 101 -12.43 -5.74 -2.77
C VAL A 101 -11.86 -6.34 -4.07
N ALA A 102 -10.75 -5.81 -4.58
CA ALA A 102 -10.09 -6.34 -5.77
C ALA A 102 -9.59 -7.78 -5.58
N ALA A 103 -9.17 -8.16 -4.38
CA ALA A 103 -8.72 -9.51 -4.03
C ALA A 103 -9.88 -10.46 -3.67
N GLY A 104 -11.14 -10.03 -3.78
CA GLY A 104 -12.31 -10.82 -3.41
C GLY A 104 -12.46 -11.00 -1.89
N VAL A 105 -11.83 -10.15 -1.08
CA VAL A 105 -11.93 -10.14 0.38
C VAL A 105 -12.88 -9.03 0.80
N SER A 106 -13.88 -9.34 1.63
CA SER A 106 -14.78 -8.33 2.16
C SER A 106 -14.05 -7.44 3.17
N PRO A 107 -14.04 -6.11 3.00
CA PRO A 107 -13.49 -5.21 4.02
C PRO A 107 -14.34 -5.32 5.30
N PRO A 108 -13.74 -5.26 6.49
CA PRO A 108 -14.50 -5.34 7.74
C PRO A 108 -15.45 -4.15 7.85
N ALA A 109 -16.68 -4.39 8.31
CA ALA A 109 -17.59 -3.32 8.72
C ALA A 109 -17.01 -2.61 9.96
N GLY A 110 -16.50 -1.38 9.82
CA GLY A 110 -15.92 -0.60 10.92
C GLY A 110 -14.42 -0.28 10.79
N PRO A 111 -13.82 0.51 11.72
CA PRO A 111 -12.89 1.56 11.33
C PRO A 111 -11.49 1.06 10.95
N SER A 112 -11.05 1.57 9.80
CA SER A 112 -9.68 1.67 9.28
C SER A 112 -8.92 0.37 9.05
N LEU A 113 -8.12 0.39 7.97
CA LEU A 113 -7.03 -0.56 7.70
C LEU A 113 -6.27 -1.01 8.94
N ARG A 114 -6.04 -0.07 9.87
CA ARG A 114 -5.29 -0.29 11.10
C ARG A 114 -5.91 -1.39 11.97
N GLY A 115 -7.25 -1.46 12.03
CA GLY A 115 -8.00 -2.46 12.79
C GLY A 115 -7.98 -3.84 12.12
N LEU A 116 -7.95 -3.91 10.78
CA LEU A 116 -7.75 -5.18 10.10
C LEU A 116 -6.31 -5.67 10.23
N LEU A 117 -5.32 -4.78 10.10
CA LEU A 117 -3.92 -5.15 10.27
C LEU A 117 -3.60 -5.59 11.69
N GLY A 118 -4.22 -4.97 12.70
CA GLY A 118 -4.13 -5.44 14.09
C GLY A 118 -4.66 -6.87 14.23
N ARG A 119 -5.83 -7.16 13.64
CA ARG A 119 -6.45 -8.49 13.64
C ARG A 119 -5.61 -9.54 12.88
N LEU A 120 -5.14 -9.21 11.68
CA LEU A 120 -4.35 -10.13 10.83
C LEU A 120 -2.93 -10.36 11.35
N LEU A 121 -2.34 -9.41 12.07
CA LEU A 121 -0.98 -9.54 12.60
C LEU A 121 -0.94 -9.96 14.08
N GLY A 122 -2.08 -10.39 14.65
CA GLY A 122 -2.17 -10.83 16.05
C GLY A 122 -1.80 -9.77 17.08
N ARG A 123 -1.78 -8.48 16.71
CA ARG A 123 -1.50 -7.39 17.64
C ARG A 123 -2.82 -6.92 18.25
N LYS A 124 -3.13 -7.48 19.43
CA LYS A 124 -4.13 -6.93 20.36
C LYS A 124 -3.78 -5.51 20.76
#